data_AF-A0A381LLA8-F1
#
_entry.id   AF-A0A381LLA8-F1
#
_cell.length_a   1.000
_cell.length_b   1.000
_cell.length_c   1.000
_cell.angle_alpha   90.00
_cell.angle_beta   90.00
_cell.angle_gamma   90.00
#
_symmetry.space_group_name_H-M   'P 1'
#
loop_
_entity.id
_entity.type
_entity.pdbx_description
1 polymer ?
#
loop_
_entity_poly.entity_id
_entity_poly.type
_entity_poly.pdbx_seq_one_letter_code
_entity_poly.pdbx_strand_id
1 'polypeptide(L)'
;MKFWIQSFLLGVPKVIVGFRTPDGILTRIEEIATESIPRMVKTRGHNTWDGNVCLNFAAEFLRFLRTTITEKGVWRIRRQAFRHEIEVFQVSETGFDGILSDEFITWRSSITGNNNELEYPA
;
A
#
# COMPACT_ATOMS: atom_id res chain seq x y z
N MET A 1 12.17 7.27 6.24
CA MET A 1 11.02 7.43 5.33
C MET A 1 9.98 6.31 5.38
N LYS A 2 10.38 5.03 5.45
CA LYS A 2 9.43 3.90 5.42
C LYS A 2 8.32 3.99 6.48
N PHE A 3 8.67 4.46 7.68
CA PHE A 3 7.73 4.52 8.80
C PHE A 3 6.62 5.57 8.65
N TRP A 4 6.81 6.67 7.90
CA TRP A 4 5.74 7.67 7.76
C TRP A 4 4.54 7.11 7.03
N ILE A 5 4.75 6.56 5.82
CA ILE A 5 3.64 6.09 4.98
C ILE A 5 2.94 4.89 5.62
N GLN A 6 3.69 4.02 6.29
CA GLN A 6 3.14 2.86 7.02
C GLN A 6 2.23 3.32 8.17
N SER A 7 2.66 4.29 8.96
CA SER A 7 1.85 4.83 10.05
C SER A 7 0.67 5.66 9.56
N PHE A 8 0.88 6.49 8.53
CA PHE A 8 -0.14 7.38 7.98
C PHE A 8 -1.32 6.60 7.40
N LEU A 9 -1.06 5.58 6.57
CA LEU A 9 -2.12 4.78 5.94
C LEU A 9 -2.96 3.98 6.95
N LEU A 10 -2.38 3.64 8.11
CA LEU A 10 -3.06 2.90 9.17
C LEU A 10 -3.65 3.81 10.26
N GLY A 11 -3.57 5.14 10.10
CA GLY A 11 -4.07 6.10 11.09
C GLY A 11 -3.32 6.09 12.41
N VAL A 12 -2.07 5.60 12.43
CA VAL A 12 -1.24 5.59 13.64
C VAL A 12 -0.77 7.02 13.94
N PRO A 13 -1.13 7.62 15.09
CA PRO A 13 -0.95 9.06 15.32
C PRO A 13 0.49 9.45 15.68
N LYS A 14 1.30 8.49 16.18
CA LYS A 14 2.62 8.76 16.75
C LYS A 14 3.65 7.73 16.29
N VAL A 15 4.84 8.19 15.95
CA VAL A 15 6.03 7.38 15.70
C VAL A 15 7.07 7.69 16.77
N ILE A 16 7.68 6.66 17.35
CA ILE A 16 8.74 6.79 18.35
C ILE A 16 10.06 6.29 17.73
N VAL A 17 11.08 7.14 17.70
CA VAL A 17 12.39 6.84 17.11
C VAL A 17 13.43 6.79 18.22
N GLY A 18 14.08 5.63 18.38
CA GLY A 18 15.25 5.46 19.23
C GLY A 18 16.54 5.64 18.44
N PHE A 19 17.39 6.58 18.86
CA PHE A 19 18.74 6.75 18.34
C PHE A 19 19.71 5.93 19.16
N ARG A 20 20.59 5.18 18.50
CA ARG A 20 21.54 4.28 19.15
C ARG A 20 22.98 4.52 18.69
N THR A 21 23.94 4.18 19.54
CA THR A 21 25.35 4.11 19.18
C THR A 21 25.60 2.97 18.19
N PRO A 22 26.76 2.94 17.51
CA PRO A 22 27.19 1.78 16.72
C PRO A 22 27.17 0.47 17.52
N ASP A 23 27.55 0.53 18.80
CA ASP A 23 27.53 -0.61 19.74
C ASP A 23 26.11 -1.03 20.18
N GLY A 24 25.07 -0.34 19.69
CA GLY A 24 23.68 -0.71 19.95
C GLY A 24 23.06 -0.08 21.19
N ILE A 25 23.75 0.83 21.87
CA ILE A 25 23.26 1.48 23.09
C ILE A 25 22.31 2.62 22.74
N LEU A 26 21.08 2.60 23.27
CA LEU A 26 20.10 3.67 23.09
C LEU A 26 20.58 4.96 23.77
N THR A 27 20.61 6.06 23.02
CA THR A 27 21.10 7.38 23.50
C THR A 27 20.01 8.43 23.58
N ARG A 28 18.98 8.35 22.73
CA ARG A 28 17.89 9.31 22.69
C ARG A 28 16.62 8.67 22.15
N ILE A 29 15.47 9.13 22.64
CA ILE A 29 14.15 8.83 22.09
C ILE A 29 13.54 10.14 21.57
N GLU A 30 12.88 10.08 20.43
CA GLU A 30 12.10 11.17 19.87
C GLU A 30 10.70 10.68 19.53
N GLU A 31 9.68 11.40 20.02
CA GLU A 31 8.29 11.16 19.66
C GLU A 31 7.85 12.16 18.60
N ILE A 32 7.28 11.67 17.51
CA ILE A 32 6.92 12.48 16.36
C ILE A 32 5.47 12.18 15.99
N ALA A 33 4.65 13.22 15.88
CA ALA A 33 3.30 13.09 15.32
C ALA A 33 3.38 12.71 13.84
N THR A 34 2.71 11.63 13.44
CA THR A 34 2.81 11.08 12.07
C THR A 34 2.47 12.13 11.00
N GLU A 35 1.45 12.94 11.24
CA GLU A 35 1.01 14.01 10.33
C GLU A 35 2.05 15.12 10.15
N SER A 36 2.94 15.31 11.12
CA SER A 36 3.94 16.39 11.08
C SER A 36 5.17 16.03 10.25
N ILE A 37 5.41 14.74 10.00
CA ILE A 37 6.63 14.23 9.36
C ILE A 37 6.87 14.82 7.96
N PRO A 38 5.88 14.93 7.06
CA PRO A 38 6.10 15.54 5.74
C PRO A 38 6.58 16.99 5.84
N ARG A 39 5.97 17.78 6.75
CA ARG A 39 6.38 19.16 7.01
C ARG A 39 7.80 19.22 7.58
N MET A 40 8.16 18.32 8.48
CA MET A 40 9.51 18.26 9.05
C MET A 40 10.57 17.99 7.97
N VAL A 41 10.31 17.09 7.02
CA VAL A 41 11.26 16.82 5.92
C VAL A 41 11.42 18.02 5.01
N LYS A 42 10.32 18.70 4.68
CA LYS A 42 10.34 19.89 3.83
C LYS A 42 11.10 21.07 4.47
N THR A 43 11.01 21.21 5.79
CA THR A 43 11.54 22.38 6.53
C THR A 43 12.92 22.15 7.16
N ARG A 44 13.21 20.93 7.62
CA ARG A 44 14.44 20.56 8.35
C ARG A 44 15.28 19.52 7.63
N GLY A 45 14.72 18.82 6.65
CA GLY A 45 15.42 17.80 5.86
C GLY A 45 16.01 18.37 4.57
N HIS A 46 16.56 17.48 3.75
CA HIS A 46 17.09 17.82 2.42
C HIS A 46 16.01 17.90 1.33
N ASN A 47 14.73 18.03 1.71
CA ASN A 47 13.59 18.02 0.78
C ASN A 47 13.62 16.85 -0.21
N THR A 48 14.10 15.68 0.25
CA THR A 48 14.36 14.49 -0.58
C THR A 48 13.10 13.78 -1.09
N TRP A 49 11.93 14.13 -0.54
CA TRP A 49 10.63 13.58 -0.94
C TRP A 49 9.51 14.52 -0.48
N ASP A 50 8.34 14.39 -1.10
CA ASP A 50 7.13 15.18 -0.79
C ASP A 50 5.95 14.23 -0.55
N GLY A 51 5.22 14.44 0.55
CA GLY A 51 4.10 13.57 0.94
C GLY A 51 2.92 13.63 -0.03
N ASN A 52 2.62 14.80 -0.59
CA ASN A 52 1.56 14.93 -1.59
C ASN A 52 1.93 14.21 -2.88
N VAL A 53 3.19 14.28 -3.30
CA VAL A 53 3.67 13.52 -4.47
C VAL A 53 3.51 12.01 -4.26
N CYS A 54 3.88 11.50 -3.08
CA CYS A 54 3.70 10.08 -2.76
C CYS A 54 2.23 9.65 -2.75
N LEU A 55 1.34 10.46 -2.15
CA LEU A 55 -0.09 10.16 -2.05
C LEU A 55 -0.79 10.26 -3.42
N ASN A 56 -0.49 11.29 -4.20
CA ASN A 56 -1.01 11.44 -5.56
C ASN A 56 -0.56 10.28 -6.45
N PHE A 57 0.71 9.88 -6.35
CA PHE A 57 1.20 8.70 -7.05
C PHE A 57 0.44 7.44 -6.64
N ALA A 58 0.22 7.21 -5.34
CA ALA A 58 -0.53 6.04 -4.87
C ALA A 58 -1.98 6.04 -5.38
N ALA A 59 -2.65 7.19 -5.36
CA ALA A 59 -4.01 7.34 -5.88
C ALA A 59 -4.09 7.05 -7.38
N GLU A 60 -3.21 7.66 -8.18
CA GLU A 60 -3.13 7.42 -9.62
C GLU A 60 -2.77 5.98 -9.95
N PHE A 61 -1.87 5.37 -9.17
CA PHE A 61 -1.50 3.97 -9.33
C PHE A 61 -2.67 3.03 -9.05
N LEU A 62 -3.43 3.25 -7.97
CA LEU A 62 -4.64 2.46 -7.67
C LEU A 62 -5.72 2.65 -8.73
N ARG A 63 -5.90 3.88 -9.23
CA ARG A 63 -6.80 4.18 -10.35
C ARG A 63 -6.39 3.40 -11.61
N PHE A 64 -5.11 3.42 -11.95
CA PHE A 64 -4.54 2.64 -13.05
C PHE A 64 -4.85 1.15 -12.89
N LEU A 65 -4.58 0.55 -11.72
CA LEU A 65 -4.91 -0.86 -11.45
C LEU A 65 -6.40 -1.16 -11.66
N ARG A 66 -7.29 -0.32 -11.12
CA ARG A 66 -8.75 -0.48 -11.29
C ARG A 66 -9.17 -0.43 -12.75
N THR A 67 -8.54 0.42 -13.56
CA THR A 67 -8.88 0.55 -15.00
C THR A 67 -8.27 -0.55 -15.86
N THR A 68 -7.15 -1.15 -15.43
CA THR A 68 -6.44 -2.18 -16.21
C THR A 68 -6.95 -3.58 -15.91
N ILE A 69 -7.31 -3.88 -14.65
CA ILE A 69 -7.74 -5.21 -14.22
C ILE A 69 -9.28 -5.26 -14.26
N THR A 70 -9.82 -5.45 -15.47
CA THR A 70 -11.27 -5.55 -15.71
C THR A 70 -11.78 -6.99 -15.80
N GLU A 71 -10.87 -7.94 -16.00
CA GLU A 71 -11.18 -9.35 -16.20
C GLU A 71 -10.79 -10.19 -14.98
N LYS A 72 -11.34 -11.41 -14.93
CA LYS A 72 -11.00 -12.40 -13.90
C LYS A 72 -9.57 -12.92 -14.08
N GLY A 73 -9.14 -13.74 -13.12
CA GLY A 73 -7.84 -14.39 -13.13
C GLY A 73 -6.83 -13.71 -12.23
N VAL A 74 -5.56 -14.06 -12.43
CA VAL A 74 -4.45 -13.62 -11.59
C VAL A 74 -3.59 -12.67 -12.39
N TRP A 75 -3.27 -11.52 -11.78
CA TRP A 75 -2.53 -10.44 -12.39
C TRP A 75 -1.24 -10.18 -11.61
N ARG A 76 -0.19 -9.79 -12.32
CA ARG A 76 1.10 -9.45 -11.75
C ARG A 76 1.40 -7.97 -11.95
N ILE A 77 1.76 -7.31 -10.85
CA ILE A 77 2.33 -5.97 -10.83
C ILE A 77 3.84 -6.13 -10.72
N ARG A 78 4.59 -5.54 -11.65
CA ARG A 78 6.05 -5.64 -11.69
C ARG A 78 6.68 -4.27 -11.91
N ARG A 79 7.73 -3.97 -11.14
CA ARG A 79 8.65 -2.87 -11.41
C ARG A 79 10.07 -3.43 -11.45
N GLN A 80 10.71 -3.35 -12.60
CA GLN A 80 12.07 -3.88 -12.76
C GLN A 80 13.09 -2.92 -12.14
N ALA A 81 14.21 -3.47 -11.65
CA ALA A 81 15.31 -2.66 -11.16
C ALA A 81 15.81 -1.71 -12.27
N PHE A 82 16.16 -0.48 -11.90
CA PHE A 82 16.63 0.57 -12.81
C PHE A 82 15.62 1.01 -13.90
N ARG A 83 14.39 0.48 -13.89
CA ARG A 83 13.31 0.94 -14.76
C ARG A 83 12.36 1.87 -14.03
N HIS A 84 11.76 2.78 -14.81
CA HIS A 84 10.76 3.72 -14.32
C HIS A 84 9.34 3.26 -14.63
N GLU A 85 9.16 2.26 -15.51
CA GLU A 85 7.83 1.72 -15.80
C GLU A 85 7.31 0.78 -14.70
N ILE A 86 6.00 0.78 -14.53
CA ILE A 86 5.26 -0.23 -13.78
C ILE A 86 4.45 -1.03 -14.79
N GLU A 87 4.64 -2.34 -14.77
CA GLU A 87 4.01 -3.28 -15.68
C GLU A 87 2.89 -4.00 -14.92
N VAL A 88 1.74 -4.13 -15.57
CA VAL A 88 0.58 -4.87 -15.06
C VAL A 88 0.14 -5.80 -16.18
N PHE A 89 0.19 -7.10 -15.93
CA PHE A 89 -0.15 -8.11 -16.94
C PHE A 89 -0.76 -9.34 -16.28
N GLN A 90 -1.66 -10.01 -17.01
CA GLN A 90 -2.30 -11.23 -16.57
C GLN A 90 -1.29 -12.39 -16.61
N VAL A 91 -1.29 -13.22 -15.56
CA VAL A 91 -0.45 -14.43 -15.46
C VAL A 91 -1.28 -15.71 -15.49
N SER A 92 -2.58 -15.63 -15.21
CA SER A 92 -3.55 -16.71 -15.41
C SER A 92 -4.92 -16.12 -15.70
N GLU A 93 -5.64 -16.68 -16.66
CA GLU A 93 -7.03 -16.29 -16.98
C GLU A 93 -8.04 -16.84 -15.96
N THR A 94 -7.68 -17.92 -15.25
CA THR A 94 -8.56 -18.63 -14.33
C THR A 94 -7.89 -18.94 -12.99
N GLY A 95 -8.70 -19.23 -11.96
CA GLY A 95 -8.22 -19.54 -10.63
C GLY A 95 -7.68 -18.34 -9.86
N PHE A 96 -7.01 -18.63 -8.74
CA PHE A 96 -6.56 -17.63 -7.77
C PHE A 96 -5.08 -17.80 -7.35
N ASP A 97 -4.35 -18.75 -7.95
CA ASP A 97 -2.91 -19.01 -7.68
C ASP A 97 -2.56 -19.10 -6.18
N GLY A 98 -3.43 -19.76 -5.39
CA GLY A 98 -3.25 -19.92 -3.95
C GLY A 98 -3.37 -18.65 -3.10
N ILE A 99 -3.70 -17.50 -3.71
CA ILE A 99 -3.93 -16.24 -2.99
C ILE A 99 -5.20 -16.34 -2.14
N LEU A 100 -6.23 -17.02 -2.66
CA LEU A 100 -7.46 -17.33 -1.95
C LEU A 100 -7.48 -18.81 -1.58
N SER A 101 -7.70 -19.12 -0.29
CA SER A 101 -7.92 -20.48 0.19
C SER A 101 -9.31 -21.01 -0.23
N ASP A 102 -9.45 -22.33 -0.39
CA ASP A 102 -10.73 -22.97 -0.68
C ASP A 102 -11.82 -22.69 0.37
N GLU A 103 -11.42 -22.58 1.65
CA GLU A 103 -12.33 -22.20 2.75
C GLU A 103 -12.93 -20.81 2.52
N PHE A 104 -12.08 -19.81 2.26
CA PHE A 104 -12.52 -18.45 1.94
C PHE A 104 -13.43 -18.39 0.71
N ILE A 105 -13.10 -19.14 -0.35
CA ILE A 105 -13.92 -19.21 -1.56
C ILE A 105 -15.30 -19.77 -1.23
N THR A 106 -15.34 -20.89 -0.50
CA THR A 106 -16.59 -21.56 -0.09
C THR A 106 -17.45 -20.64 0.77
N TRP A 107 -16.85 -19.98 1.76
CA TRP A 107 -17.52 -19.01 2.62
C TRP A 107 -18.06 -17.81 1.83
N ARG A 108 -17.26 -17.23 0.92
CA ARG A 108 -17.69 -16.05 0.15
C ARG A 108 -18.84 -16.41 -0.78
N SER A 109 -18.78 -17.60 -1.40
CA SER A 109 -19.82 -18.13 -2.28
C SER A 109 -21.14 -18.39 -1.56
N SER A 110 -21.12 -18.83 -0.29
CA SER A 110 -22.35 -19.03 0.48
C SER A 110 -23.08 -17.71 0.78
N ILE A 111 -22.34 -16.61 0.95
CA ILE A 111 -22.91 -15.27 1.15
C ILE A 111 -23.50 -14.72 -0.15
N THR A 112 -22.82 -14.89 -1.28
CA THR A 112 -23.34 -14.44 -2.58
C THR A 112 -24.51 -15.29 -3.07
N GLY A 113 -24.53 -16.60 -2.76
CA GLY A 113 -25.63 -17.50 -3.12
C GLY A 113 -26.94 -17.20 -2.39
N ASN A 114 -26.88 -16.50 -1.25
CA ASN A 114 -28.07 -16.08 -0.49
C ASN A 114 -28.59 -14.68 -0.85
N ASN A 115 -27.82 -13.85 -1.57
CA ASN A 115 -28.17 -12.47 -1.89
C ASN A 115 -28.18 -12.24 -3.41
N ASN A 116 -29.20 -12.80 -4.07
CA ASN A 116 -29.59 -12.40 -5.42
C ASN A 116 -30.33 -11.05 -5.35
N GLU A 117 -29.62 -9.96 -5.01
CA GLU A 117 -30.02 -8.55 -5.21
C GLU A 117 -29.00 -7.63 -4.50
N LEU A 118 -27.84 -7.37 -5.12
CA LEU A 118 -27.12 -6.11 -4.91
C LEU A 118 -26.44 -5.75 -6.23
N GLU A 119 -27.17 -5.00 -7.06
CA GLU A 119 -26.61 -4.21 -8.16
C GLU A 119 -25.49 -3.31 -7.61
N TYR A 120 -24.32 -3.36 -8.24
CA TYR A 120 -23.32 -2.32 -8.08
C TYR A 120 -23.61 -1.21 -9.11
N PRO A 121 -23.76 0.06 -8.71
CA PRO A 121 -23.92 1.14 -9.66
C PRO A 121 -22.63 1.33 -10.47
N ALA A 122 -22.82 1.73 -11.73
CA ALA A 122 -21.79 2.03 -12.73
C ALA A 122 -20.77 3.08 -12.27
#